data_AF-T0LS31-F1
#
_entry.id   AF-T0LS31-F1
#
_cell.length_a   1.000
_cell.length_b   1.000
_cell.length_c   1.000
_cell.angle_alpha   90.00
_cell.angle_beta   90.00
_cell.angle_gamma   90.00
#
_symmetry.space_group_name_H-M   'P 1'
#
loop_
_entity.id
_entity.type
_entity.pdbx_description
1 polymer ?
#
loop_
_entity_poly.entity_id
_entity_poly.type
_entity_poly.pdbx_seq_one_letter_code
_entity_poly.pdbx_strand_id
1 'polypeptide(L)'
;MNKVIKRGVVKLHKLFSLKADSNAETGIGTLIVFIAMVLVAAVAAAVLVTTAGNLQTRATATGSQTINQVSTGLVINSIWGNNAYTGNSPESGNITQIAIIVQPNSGSGDINLANTTISLTYQGSSAILTYDSGAYTNVANTSATATSGTSNIFSKSYFSGFTSTAAKTQFGILVLKDVSGSFAKSYPVLAQGDEVALLINVTAVFSLTGSGLKPGQLVVGTIVPQTGASAQIDFTTPLAYTSKVLQLA
;
A
#
# COMPACT_ATOMS: atom_id res chain seq x y z
N MET A 1 24.99 -105.84 19.80
CA MET A 1 25.14 -104.93 18.65
C MET A 1 24.30 -103.64 18.67
N ASN A 2 23.28 -103.46 19.52
CA ASN A 2 22.27 -102.40 19.32
C ASN A 2 22.55 -101.00 19.93
N LYS A 3 23.58 -100.85 20.78
CA LYS A 3 23.90 -99.57 21.45
C LYS A 3 24.75 -98.61 20.60
N VAL A 4 25.58 -99.14 19.69
CA VAL A 4 26.52 -98.34 18.89
C VAL A 4 25.78 -97.63 17.76
N ILE A 5 24.85 -98.32 17.09
CA ILE A 5 24.03 -97.77 16.00
C ILE A 5 23.07 -96.69 16.55
N LYS A 6 22.40 -96.93 17.69
CA LYS A 6 21.55 -95.90 18.34
C LYS A 6 22.34 -94.65 18.75
N ARG A 7 23.58 -94.80 19.21
CA ARG A 7 24.45 -93.65 19.52
C ARG A 7 24.84 -92.86 18.27
N GLY A 8 25.06 -93.54 17.14
CA GLY A 8 25.34 -92.91 15.84
C GLY A 8 24.15 -92.07 15.32
N VAL A 9 22.93 -92.62 15.39
CA VAL A 9 21.70 -91.94 14.94
C VAL A 9 21.37 -90.71 15.79
N VAL A 10 21.55 -90.78 17.12
CA VAL A 10 21.34 -89.63 18.01
C VAL A 10 22.39 -88.54 17.76
N LYS A 11 23.64 -88.92 17.45
CA LYS A 11 24.69 -87.97 17.05
C LYS A 11 24.34 -87.28 15.73
N LEU A 12 23.84 -88.02 14.75
CA LEU A 12 23.45 -87.49 13.44
C LEU A 12 22.24 -86.53 13.54
N HIS A 13 21.26 -86.85 14.39
CA HIS A 13 20.11 -85.98 14.64
C HIS A 13 20.50 -84.67 15.35
N LYS A 14 21.52 -84.70 16.22
CA LYS A 14 22.09 -83.49 16.83
C LYS A 14 22.91 -82.66 15.84
N LEU A 15 23.55 -83.29 14.87
CA LEU A 15 24.34 -82.64 13.81
C LEU A 15 23.47 -81.95 12.75
N PHE A 16 22.25 -82.45 12.50
CA PHE A 16 21.27 -81.82 11.60
C PHE A 16 20.21 -80.96 12.32
N SER A 17 20.25 -80.88 13.66
CA SER A 17 19.37 -80.00 14.43
C SER A 17 19.91 -78.57 14.38
N LEU A 18 19.52 -77.83 13.35
CA LEU A 18 19.69 -76.38 13.28
C LEU A 18 18.82 -75.75 14.36
N LYS A 19 19.42 -75.44 15.51
CA LYS A 19 18.75 -74.76 16.60
C LYS A 19 18.59 -73.30 16.18
N ALA A 20 17.35 -72.86 15.97
CA ALA A 20 17.06 -71.46 15.70
C ALA A 20 17.64 -70.60 16.83
N ASP A 21 18.56 -69.70 16.49
CA ASP A 21 19.22 -68.85 17.46
C ASP A 21 18.31 -67.65 17.75
N SER A 22 17.49 -67.78 18.79
CA SER A 22 16.48 -66.76 19.16
C SER A 22 17.10 -65.39 19.42
N ASN A 23 18.40 -65.34 19.74
CA ASN A 23 19.16 -64.10 19.91
C ASN A 23 19.42 -63.41 18.56
N ALA A 24 19.72 -64.18 17.50
CA ALA A 24 19.91 -63.65 16.16
C ALA A 24 18.59 -63.14 15.57
N GLU A 25 17.48 -63.83 15.82
CA GLU A 25 16.13 -63.40 15.44
C GLU A 25 15.71 -62.11 16.15
N THR A 26 15.96 -62.01 17.46
CA THR A 26 15.69 -60.78 18.25
C THR A 26 16.57 -59.61 17.77
N GLY A 27 17.84 -59.87 17.45
CA GLY A 27 18.76 -58.86 16.93
C GLY A 27 18.31 -58.27 15.59
N ILE A 28 17.87 -59.11 14.65
CA ILE A 28 17.31 -58.64 13.37
C ILE A 28 16.04 -57.82 13.60
N GLY A 29 15.16 -58.23 14.53
CA GLY A 29 13.98 -57.45 14.92
C GLY A 29 14.33 -56.05 15.43
N THR A 30 15.35 -55.93 16.29
CA THR A 30 15.80 -54.62 16.81
C THR A 30 16.37 -53.71 15.72
N LEU A 31 17.12 -54.26 14.75
CA LEU A 31 17.67 -53.50 13.63
C LEU A 31 16.56 -52.97 12.71
N ILE A 32 15.53 -53.77 12.45
CA ILE A 32 14.38 -53.33 11.63
C ILE A 32 13.65 -52.15 12.28
N VAL A 33 13.36 -52.25 13.59
CA VAL A 33 12.70 -51.17 14.34
C VAL A 33 13.58 -49.92 14.40
N PHE A 34 14.90 -50.10 14.57
CA PHE A 34 15.84 -48.99 14.59
C PHE A 34 15.82 -48.20 13.27
N ILE A 35 15.91 -48.90 12.14
CA ILE A 35 15.85 -48.25 10.82
C ILE A 35 14.49 -47.58 10.61
N ALA A 36 13.39 -48.24 10.98
CA ALA A 36 12.06 -47.68 10.86
C ALA A 36 11.90 -46.38 11.68
N MET A 37 12.38 -46.38 12.94
CA MET A 37 12.31 -45.20 13.81
C MET A 37 13.13 -44.03 13.24
N VAL A 38 14.33 -44.30 12.71
CA VAL A 38 15.17 -43.28 12.10
C VAL A 38 14.49 -42.66 10.86
N LEU A 39 13.84 -43.47 10.02
CA LEU A 39 13.11 -42.97 8.85
C LEU A 39 11.89 -42.11 9.24
N VAL A 40 11.10 -42.56 10.23
CA VAL A 40 9.97 -41.77 10.74
C VAL A 40 10.45 -40.46 11.36
N ALA A 41 11.53 -40.50 12.15
CA ALA A 41 12.14 -39.31 12.73
C ALA A 41 12.63 -38.33 11.66
N ALA A 42 13.25 -38.82 10.58
CA ALA A 42 13.71 -37.98 9.46
C ALA A 42 12.54 -37.27 8.75
N VAL A 43 11.45 -37.98 8.47
CA VAL A 43 10.25 -37.37 7.85
C VAL A 43 9.61 -36.36 8.80
N ALA A 44 9.47 -36.69 10.09
CA ALA A 44 8.93 -35.78 11.09
C ALA A 44 9.77 -34.50 11.22
N ALA A 45 11.10 -34.63 11.25
CA ALA A 45 12.02 -33.50 11.29
C ALA A 45 11.90 -32.63 10.02
N ALA A 46 11.82 -33.24 8.84
CA ALA A 46 11.67 -32.50 7.57
C ALA A 46 10.36 -31.68 7.53
N VAL A 47 9.26 -32.26 8.00
CA VAL A 47 7.96 -31.56 8.11
C VAL A 47 8.03 -30.42 9.12
N LEU A 48 8.67 -30.64 10.28
CA LEU A 48 8.84 -29.63 11.31
C LEU A 48 9.64 -28.43 10.79
N VAL A 49 10.79 -28.68 10.14
CA VAL A 49 11.63 -27.62 9.56
C VAL A 49 10.89 -26.85 8.47
N THR A 50 10.19 -27.56 7.58
CA THR A 50 9.42 -26.91 6.49
C THR A 50 8.30 -26.03 7.06
N THR A 51 7.61 -26.51 8.09
CA THR A 51 6.54 -25.76 8.76
C THR A 51 7.10 -24.54 9.46
N ALA A 52 8.21 -24.69 10.20
CA ALA A 52 8.89 -23.59 10.88
C ALA A 52 9.37 -22.53 9.88
N GLY A 53 9.95 -22.94 8.74
CA GLY A 53 10.38 -22.02 7.69
C GLY A 53 9.22 -21.25 7.06
N ASN A 54 8.12 -21.92 6.75
CA ASN A 54 6.92 -21.25 6.23
C ASN A 54 6.32 -20.25 7.22
N LEU A 55 6.29 -20.62 8.51
CA LEU A 55 5.85 -19.73 9.59
C LEU A 55 6.76 -18.51 9.72
N GLN A 56 8.08 -18.69 9.61
CA GLN A 56 9.05 -17.60 9.69
C GLN A 56 8.92 -16.60 8.54
N THR A 57 8.79 -17.08 7.30
CA THR A 57 8.58 -16.22 6.13
C THR A 57 7.28 -15.43 6.25
N ARG A 58 6.19 -16.09 6.69
CA ARG A 58 4.91 -15.42 6.93
C ARG A 58 5.01 -14.40 8.06
N ALA A 59 5.65 -14.73 9.18
CA ALA A 59 5.83 -13.82 10.29
C ALA A 59 6.62 -12.57 9.89
N THR A 60 7.66 -12.72 9.07
CA THR A 60 8.47 -11.60 8.57
C THR A 60 7.68 -10.72 7.60
N ALA A 61 6.94 -11.34 6.67
CA ALA A 61 6.10 -10.62 5.72
C ALA A 61 4.98 -9.85 6.43
N THR A 62 4.24 -10.50 7.34
CA THR A 62 3.19 -9.84 8.14
C THR A 62 3.77 -8.74 9.01
N GLY A 63 4.91 -8.98 9.67
CA GLY A 63 5.58 -7.95 10.47
C GLY A 63 5.93 -6.71 9.65
N SER A 64 6.52 -6.90 8.46
CA SER A 64 6.86 -5.79 7.56
C SER A 64 5.62 -5.06 7.03
N GLN A 65 4.57 -5.81 6.64
CA GLN A 65 3.30 -5.24 6.19
C GLN A 65 2.61 -4.45 7.31
N THR A 66 2.59 -4.96 8.53
CA THR A 66 2.01 -4.25 9.68
C THR A 66 2.79 -2.98 10.00
N ILE A 67 4.12 -3.02 9.98
CA ILE A 67 4.95 -1.82 10.17
C ILE A 67 4.60 -0.78 9.11
N ASN A 68 4.60 -1.17 7.83
CA ASN A 68 4.25 -0.25 6.74
C ASN A 68 2.81 0.28 6.89
N GLN A 69 1.86 -0.54 7.32
CA GLN A 69 0.46 -0.15 7.48
C GLN A 69 0.23 0.86 8.62
N VAL A 70 1.08 0.89 9.65
CA VAL A 70 0.94 1.84 10.78
C VAL A 70 1.88 3.04 10.67
N SER A 71 3.03 2.89 10.00
CA SER A 71 4.01 3.98 9.85
C SER A 71 3.75 4.85 8.63
N THR A 72 3.17 4.28 7.57
CA THR A 72 2.90 5.01 6.33
C THR A 72 1.66 5.89 6.51
N GLY A 73 1.71 7.11 5.97
CA GLY A 73 0.55 8.00 6.00
C GLY A 73 0.82 9.33 5.31
N LEU A 74 -0.27 10.02 5.01
CA LEU A 74 -0.25 11.34 4.40
C LEU A 74 -0.70 12.38 5.41
N VAL A 75 -0.14 13.58 5.33
CA VAL A 75 -0.63 14.77 6.03
C VAL A 75 -0.96 15.85 5.02
N ILE A 76 -2.11 16.48 5.25
CA ILE A 76 -2.55 17.66 4.50
C ILE A 76 -1.92 18.87 5.18
N ASN A 77 -1.14 19.65 4.43
CA ASN A 77 -0.48 20.85 4.95
C ASN A 77 -1.38 22.08 4.83
N SER A 78 -2.01 22.27 3.67
CA SER A 78 -2.97 23.35 3.43
C SER A 78 -3.90 23.03 2.28
N ILE A 79 -5.08 23.64 2.29
CA ILE A 79 -6.08 23.51 1.24
C ILE A 79 -6.33 24.89 0.64
N TRP A 80 -6.17 25.00 -0.68
CA TRP A 80 -6.38 26.24 -1.41
C TRP A 80 -7.56 26.11 -2.36
N GLY A 81 -8.33 27.17 -2.51
CA GLY A 81 -9.44 27.27 -3.45
C GLY A 81 -9.19 28.37 -4.48
N ASN A 82 -9.57 28.11 -5.73
CA ASN A 82 -9.63 29.11 -6.79
C ASN A 82 -11.08 29.55 -7.02
N ASN A 83 -11.33 30.82 -6.78
CA ASN A 83 -12.56 31.48 -7.14
C ASN A 83 -12.55 31.80 -8.64
N ALA A 84 -13.56 31.35 -9.38
CA ALA A 84 -13.69 31.63 -10.82
C ALA A 84 -14.13 33.06 -11.15
N TYR A 85 -14.35 33.91 -10.15
CA TYR A 85 -14.83 35.27 -10.38
C TYR A 85 -13.81 36.15 -11.11
N THR A 86 -14.31 36.94 -12.06
CA THR A 86 -13.55 37.85 -12.94
C THR A 86 -13.98 39.32 -12.80
N GLY A 87 -14.85 39.66 -11.85
CA GLY A 87 -15.32 41.03 -11.63
C GLY A 87 -14.68 41.73 -10.42
N ASN A 88 -15.07 42.98 -10.18
CA ASN A 88 -14.51 43.85 -9.13
C ASN A 88 -15.33 43.88 -7.82
N SER A 89 -16.38 43.06 -7.66
CA SER A 89 -17.17 43.03 -6.41
C SER A 89 -16.68 41.94 -5.45
N PRO A 90 -16.37 42.26 -4.17
CA PRO A 90 -15.76 41.35 -3.20
C PRO A 90 -16.66 40.22 -2.65
N GLU A 91 -17.87 40.06 -3.18
CA GLU A 91 -18.95 39.28 -2.53
C GLU A 91 -19.64 38.27 -3.45
N SER A 92 -19.21 38.13 -4.72
CA SER A 92 -19.87 37.25 -5.68
C SER A 92 -18.85 36.36 -6.36
N GLY A 93 -18.75 35.11 -5.92
CA GLY A 93 -17.86 34.13 -6.52
C GLY A 93 -18.13 32.73 -5.99
N ASN A 94 -17.49 31.74 -6.61
CA ASN A 94 -17.60 30.35 -6.20
C ASN A 94 -16.28 29.63 -6.43
N ILE A 95 -15.93 28.72 -5.52
CA ILE A 95 -14.71 27.92 -5.65
C ILE A 95 -14.91 26.85 -6.70
N THR A 96 -14.21 26.96 -7.82
CA THR A 96 -14.36 26.02 -8.93
C THR A 96 -13.31 24.92 -8.94
N GLN A 97 -12.13 25.21 -8.39
CA GLN A 97 -10.99 24.31 -8.30
C GLN A 97 -10.40 24.36 -6.90
N ILE A 98 -9.90 23.22 -6.44
CA ILE A 98 -9.19 23.09 -5.16
C ILE A 98 -7.82 22.48 -5.43
N ALA A 99 -6.82 22.96 -4.70
CA ALA A 99 -5.50 22.36 -4.62
C ALA A 99 -5.23 21.96 -3.16
N ILE A 100 -5.07 20.67 -2.92
CA ILE A 100 -4.77 20.12 -1.60
C ILE A 100 -3.29 19.82 -1.54
N ILE A 101 -2.55 20.57 -0.73
CA ILE A 101 -1.12 20.36 -0.56
C ILE A 101 -0.90 19.25 0.46
N VAL A 102 -0.21 18.19 0.04
CA VAL A 102 0.07 17.02 0.87
C VAL A 102 1.55 16.71 0.90
N GLN A 103 1.96 16.11 2.01
CA GLN A 103 3.29 15.60 2.28
C GLN A 103 3.18 14.24 2.98
N PRO A 104 4.17 13.35 2.86
CA PRO A 104 4.18 12.12 3.62
C PRO A 104 4.47 12.41 5.09
N ASN A 105 3.98 11.55 5.99
CA ASN A 105 4.31 11.62 7.40
C ASN A 105 5.80 11.35 7.65
N SER A 106 6.34 11.91 8.74
CA SER A 106 7.70 11.60 9.16
C SER A 106 7.82 10.10 9.48
N GLY A 107 8.81 9.42 8.87
CA GLY A 107 8.97 7.97 9.00
C GLY A 107 7.98 7.14 8.19
N SER A 108 7.18 7.78 7.33
CA SER A 108 6.38 7.09 6.31
C SER A 108 7.30 6.41 5.30
N GLY A 109 6.88 5.23 4.82
CA GLY A 109 7.41 4.70 3.57
C GLY A 109 6.93 5.52 2.38
N ASP A 110 7.46 5.18 1.21
CA ASP A 110 7.08 5.80 -0.05
C ASP A 110 5.62 5.51 -0.40
N ILE A 111 4.90 6.53 -0.88
CA ILE A 111 3.48 6.42 -1.21
C ILE A 111 3.28 6.64 -2.69
N ASN A 112 2.74 5.64 -3.38
CA ASN A 112 2.33 5.81 -4.77
C ASN A 112 0.97 6.51 -4.85
N LEU A 113 0.97 7.73 -5.38
CA LEU A 113 -0.24 8.54 -5.53
C LEU A 113 -1.15 8.04 -6.65
N ALA A 114 -0.65 7.23 -7.60
CA ALA A 114 -1.51 6.62 -8.63
C ALA A 114 -2.52 5.62 -8.05
N ASN A 115 -2.18 4.98 -6.93
CA ASN A 115 -3.04 4.03 -6.23
C ASN A 115 -3.77 4.66 -5.04
N THR A 116 -3.71 5.98 -4.91
CA THR A 116 -4.39 6.74 -3.87
C THR A 116 -5.78 7.14 -4.36
N THR A 117 -6.76 7.13 -3.48
CA THR A 117 -8.12 7.60 -3.77
C THR A 117 -8.47 8.78 -2.88
N ILE A 118 -9.22 9.73 -3.42
CA ILE A 118 -9.71 10.88 -2.66
C ILE A 118 -11.23 10.81 -2.64
N SER A 119 -11.82 10.70 -1.46
CA SER A 119 -13.26 10.84 -1.25
C SER A 119 -13.57 12.26 -0.84
N LEU A 120 -14.55 12.89 -1.49
CA LEU A 120 -15.07 14.21 -1.13
C LEU A 120 -16.59 14.17 -1.07
N THR A 121 -17.15 14.79 -0.04
CA THR A 121 -18.58 14.93 0.19
C THR A 121 -18.93 16.39 0.36
N TYR A 122 -19.95 16.82 -0.39
CA TYR A 122 -20.49 18.17 -0.36
C TYR A 122 -22.01 18.11 -0.51
N GLN A 123 -22.74 18.76 0.41
CA GLN A 123 -24.21 18.88 0.36
C GLN A 123 -24.94 17.54 0.13
N GLY A 124 -24.46 16.46 0.76
CA GLY A 124 -25.04 15.11 0.64
C GLY A 124 -24.63 14.33 -0.62
N SER A 125 -23.87 14.93 -1.54
CA SER A 125 -23.28 14.23 -2.69
C SER A 125 -21.86 13.81 -2.36
N SER A 126 -21.51 12.55 -2.60
CA SER A 126 -20.15 12.02 -2.39
C SER A 126 -19.55 11.57 -3.72
N ALA A 127 -18.26 11.86 -3.92
CA ALA A 127 -17.50 11.47 -5.09
C ALA A 127 -16.17 10.85 -4.66
N ILE A 128 -15.76 9.81 -5.38
CA ILE A 128 -14.44 9.18 -5.22
C ILE A 128 -13.63 9.49 -6.46
N LEU A 129 -12.44 10.04 -6.26
CA LEU A 129 -11.53 10.49 -7.30
C LEU A 129 -10.34 9.55 -7.40
N THR A 130 -9.96 9.22 -8.63
CA THR A 130 -8.75 8.44 -8.95
C THR A 130 -7.73 9.29 -9.68
N TYR A 131 -6.47 8.85 -9.72
CA TYR A 131 -5.43 9.62 -10.37
C TYR A 131 -5.59 9.65 -11.90
N ASP A 132 -5.48 10.84 -12.50
CA ASP A 132 -5.37 11.02 -13.95
C ASP A 132 -3.95 11.44 -14.34
N SER A 133 -3.26 10.55 -15.07
CA SER A 133 -1.95 10.85 -15.64
C SER A 133 -1.98 12.02 -16.63
N GLY A 134 -3.13 12.31 -17.27
CA GLY A 134 -3.29 13.46 -18.16
C GLY A 134 -3.07 14.79 -17.46
N ALA A 135 -3.49 14.90 -16.19
CA ALA A 135 -3.39 16.08 -15.34
C ALA A 135 -2.17 16.01 -14.40
N TYR A 136 -1.00 15.72 -14.97
CA TYR A 136 0.28 15.68 -14.25
C TYR A 136 1.19 16.83 -14.69
N THR A 137 1.76 17.56 -13.75
CA THR A 137 2.82 18.54 -14.03
C THR A 137 3.84 18.55 -12.90
N ASN A 138 5.13 18.53 -13.24
CA ASN A 138 6.21 18.71 -12.28
C ASN A 138 6.79 20.11 -12.45
N VAL A 139 6.62 20.97 -11.42
CA VAL A 139 7.22 22.31 -11.36
C VAL A 139 8.30 22.40 -10.29
N ALA A 140 8.62 21.27 -9.65
CA ALA A 140 9.60 21.23 -8.59
C ALA A 140 10.99 21.56 -9.11
N ASN A 141 11.73 22.26 -8.27
CA ASN A 141 13.11 22.57 -8.55
C ASN A 141 14.00 21.38 -8.16
N THR A 142 14.45 20.62 -9.15
CA THR A 142 15.33 19.45 -8.94
C THR A 142 16.81 19.80 -8.85
N SER A 143 17.19 21.09 -8.93
CA SER A 143 18.59 21.52 -8.89
C SER A 143 18.80 22.90 -8.26
N ALA A 144 19.84 23.06 -7.44
CA ALA A 144 20.17 24.31 -6.73
C ALA A 144 20.40 25.53 -7.64
N THR A 145 20.60 25.31 -8.94
CA THR A 145 20.86 26.33 -9.97
C THR A 145 19.68 26.61 -10.90
N ALA A 146 18.57 25.87 -10.82
CA ALA A 146 17.43 26.08 -11.72
C ALA A 146 16.43 27.09 -11.15
N THR A 147 15.94 28.00 -11.99
CA THR A 147 14.82 28.90 -11.68
C THR A 147 13.51 28.19 -11.98
N SER A 148 13.24 27.09 -11.28
CA SER A 148 12.02 26.29 -11.46
C SER A 148 11.10 26.46 -10.26
N GLY A 149 9.83 26.71 -10.52
CA GLY A 149 8.78 26.94 -9.53
C GLY A 149 7.51 27.44 -10.22
N THR A 150 6.45 27.66 -9.45
CA THR A 150 5.21 28.26 -9.97
C THR A 150 4.81 29.47 -9.14
N SER A 151 4.41 30.54 -9.82
CA SER A 151 3.79 31.71 -9.19
C SER A 151 2.27 31.54 -9.01
N ASN A 152 1.67 30.51 -9.62
CA ASN A 152 0.24 30.28 -9.59
C ASN A 152 -0.10 28.78 -9.68
N ILE A 153 -0.45 28.18 -8.55
CA ILE A 153 -0.87 26.77 -8.44
C ILE A 153 -2.18 26.44 -9.19
N PHE A 154 -2.93 27.46 -9.63
CA PHE A 154 -4.18 27.33 -10.39
C PHE A 154 -4.04 27.76 -11.87
N SER A 155 -2.84 27.67 -12.44
CA SER A 155 -2.67 27.89 -13.88
C SER A 155 -3.53 26.92 -14.70
N LYS A 156 -4.17 27.42 -15.77
CA LYS A 156 -5.02 26.61 -16.65
C LYS A 156 -4.27 25.42 -17.27
N SER A 157 -2.95 25.53 -17.44
CA SER A 157 -2.08 24.47 -17.98
C SER A 157 -2.03 23.22 -17.10
N TYR A 158 -2.21 23.34 -15.78
CA TYR A 158 -2.17 22.18 -14.88
C TYR A 158 -3.48 21.39 -14.92
N PHE A 159 -4.57 22.04 -15.34
CA PHE A 159 -5.90 21.44 -15.45
C PHE A 159 -6.26 21.03 -16.88
N SER A 160 -5.42 21.31 -17.88
CA SER A 160 -5.73 21.00 -19.29
C SER A 160 -5.75 19.50 -19.58
N GLY A 161 -5.18 18.67 -18.70
CA GLY A 161 -5.25 17.22 -18.77
C GLY A 161 -6.63 16.64 -18.50
N PHE A 162 -7.45 17.35 -17.72
CA PHE A 162 -8.79 16.89 -17.40
C PHE A 162 -9.73 17.07 -18.58
N THR A 163 -10.09 15.97 -19.24
CA THR A 163 -11.26 15.95 -20.14
C THR A 163 -12.56 16.18 -19.34
N SER A 164 -13.64 16.62 -20.00
CA SER A 164 -14.92 16.90 -19.34
C SER A 164 -15.51 15.71 -18.56
N THR A 165 -15.11 14.49 -18.91
CA THR A 165 -15.49 13.26 -18.19
C THR A 165 -14.51 12.95 -17.06
N ALA A 166 -13.21 13.02 -17.34
CA ALA A 166 -12.13 12.83 -16.35
C ALA A 166 -12.27 13.78 -15.14
N ALA A 167 -12.61 15.04 -15.40
CA ALA A 167 -12.77 16.06 -14.38
C ALA A 167 -13.85 15.73 -13.32
N LYS A 168 -14.75 14.78 -13.59
CA LYS A 168 -15.81 14.39 -12.64
C LYS A 168 -15.37 13.33 -11.63
N THR A 169 -14.42 12.48 -12.00
CA THR A 169 -14.06 11.28 -11.23
C THR A 169 -12.56 11.15 -11.00
N GLN A 170 -11.77 12.16 -11.39
CA GLN A 170 -10.32 12.09 -11.30
C GLN A 170 -9.71 13.34 -10.69
N PHE A 171 -8.54 13.17 -10.08
CA PHE A 171 -7.68 14.23 -9.58
C PHE A 171 -6.34 14.23 -10.32
N GLY A 172 -5.68 15.37 -10.29
CA GLY A 172 -4.41 15.64 -10.95
C GLY A 172 -3.33 15.91 -9.94
N ILE A 173 -2.08 15.90 -10.39
CA ILE A 173 -0.91 16.02 -9.54
C ILE A 173 -0.04 17.17 -10.05
N LEU A 174 0.23 18.12 -9.16
CA LEU A 174 1.21 19.18 -9.35
C LEU A 174 2.33 19.00 -8.33
N VAL A 175 3.51 18.60 -8.80
CA VAL A 175 4.68 18.41 -7.94
C VAL A 175 5.30 19.77 -7.64
N LEU A 176 5.32 20.16 -6.35
CA LEU A 176 5.81 21.45 -5.89
C LEU A 176 7.27 21.36 -5.43
N LYS A 177 7.62 20.25 -4.77
CA LYS A 177 8.95 19.96 -4.27
C LYS A 177 9.25 18.49 -4.47
N ASP A 178 10.39 18.22 -5.10
CA ASP A 178 10.84 16.89 -5.49
C ASP A 178 12.33 16.81 -5.20
N VAL A 179 12.66 16.43 -3.98
CA VAL A 179 14.05 16.25 -3.52
C VAL A 179 14.56 14.87 -3.92
N SER A 180 13.66 13.89 -3.96
CA SER A 180 13.96 12.49 -4.25
C SER A 180 14.12 12.19 -5.75
N GLY A 181 13.51 13.00 -6.63
CA GLY A 181 13.40 12.72 -8.05
C GLY A 181 12.45 11.57 -8.38
N SER A 182 11.57 11.17 -7.45
CA SER A 182 10.75 9.96 -7.58
C SER A 182 9.43 10.15 -8.32
N PHE A 183 9.10 11.35 -8.77
CA PHE A 183 7.84 11.61 -9.47
C PHE A 183 7.96 11.33 -10.97
N ALA A 184 7.30 10.27 -11.42
CA ALA A 184 7.03 10.01 -12.82
C ALA A 184 5.54 10.16 -13.14
N LYS A 185 5.20 10.61 -14.35
CA LYS A 185 3.81 10.80 -14.80
C LYS A 185 2.93 9.55 -14.59
N SER A 186 3.45 8.37 -14.92
CA SER A 186 2.74 7.09 -14.77
C SER A 186 2.88 6.48 -13.37
N TYR A 187 3.86 6.94 -12.60
CA TYR A 187 4.20 6.39 -11.29
C TYR A 187 4.67 7.52 -10.35
N PRO A 188 3.73 8.36 -9.87
CA PRO A 188 4.04 9.47 -8.99
C PRO A 188 4.25 8.94 -7.57
N VAL A 189 5.51 8.74 -7.19
CA VAL A 189 5.88 8.31 -5.84
C VAL A 189 6.19 9.53 -5.00
N LEU A 190 5.51 9.64 -3.87
CA LEU A 190 5.73 10.65 -2.85
C LEU A 190 6.68 10.06 -1.79
N ALA A 191 7.90 10.58 -1.73
CA ALA A 191 8.92 10.18 -0.77
C ALA A 191 9.17 11.26 0.30
N GLN A 192 9.95 10.92 1.33
CA GLN A 192 10.18 11.83 2.44
C GLN A 192 10.85 13.14 2.00
N GLY A 193 10.25 14.26 2.40
CA GLY A 193 10.75 15.60 2.08
C GLY A 193 10.18 16.22 0.81
N ASP A 194 9.40 15.46 0.05
CA ASP A 194 8.67 15.91 -1.12
C ASP A 194 7.31 16.53 -0.74
N GLU A 195 6.82 17.41 -1.62
CA GLU A 195 5.56 18.11 -1.44
C GLU A 195 4.82 18.22 -2.78
N VAL A 196 3.52 17.95 -2.74
CA VAL A 196 2.70 17.84 -3.93
C VAL A 196 1.32 18.44 -3.69
N ALA A 197 0.78 19.11 -4.71
CA ALA A 197 -0.59 19.59 -4.73
C ALA A 197 -1.47 18.64 -5.53
N LEU A 198 -2.52 18.12 -4.90
CA LEU A 198 -3.59 17.34 -5.52
C LEU A 198 -4.61 18.33 -6.09
N LEU A 199 -4.73 18.35 -7.41
CA LEU A 199 -5.59 19.27 -8.15
C LEU A 199 -6.95 18.64 -8.40
N ILE A 200 -8.03 19.34 -8.04
CA ILE A 200 -9.40 18.85 -8.15
C ILE A 200 -10.29 19.92 -8.76
N ASN A 201 -11.08 19.56 -9.76
CA ASN A 201 -12.12 20.44 -10.33
C ASN A 201 -13.47 20.17 -9.66
N VAL A 202 -13.74 20.84 -8.54
CA VAL A 202 -14.96 20.62 -7.75
C VAL A 202 -16.26 20.96 -8.48
N THR A 203 -16.20 21.84 -9.49
CA THR A 203 -17.39 22.15 -10.31
C THR A 203 -17.80 20.94 -11.14
N ALA A 204 -16.82 20.25 -11.73
CA ALA A 204 -17.06 19.05 -12.53
C ALA A 204 -17.43 17.85 -11.64
N VAL A 205 -16.71 17.64 -10.54
CA VAL A 205 -16.93 16.53 -9.60
C VAL A 205 -18.36 16.48 -9.08
N PHE A 206 -18.86 17.61 -8.57
CA PHE A 206 -20.22 17.66 -8.01
C PHE A 206 -21.29 18.07 -9.04
N SER A 207 -20.92 18.18 -10.33
CA SER A 207 -21.81 18.63 -11.41
C SER A 207 -22.66 19.85 -11.01
N LEU A 208 -22.03 20.83 -10.36
CA LEU A 208 -22.72 21.95 -9.72
C LEU A 208 -23.28 22.89 -10.80
N THR A 209 -24.61 22.90 -10.91
CA THR A 209 -25.36 23.83 -11.77
C THR A 209 -25.32 25.22 -11.13
N GLY A 210 -24.38 26.06 -11.56
CA GLY A 210 -24.27 27.45 -11.12
C GLY A 210 -23.02 27.77 -10.30
N SER A 211 -21.85 27.48 -10.89
CA SER A 211 -20.52 27.92 -10.45
C SER A 211 -20.11 27.35 -9.10
N GLY A 212 -19.30 26.27 -9.05
CA GLY A 212 -18.48 25.90 -7.88
C GLY A 212 -19.14 25.79 -6.47
N LEU A 213 -18.30 25.71 -5.44
CA LEU A 213 -18.73 25.64 -4.04
C LEU A 213 -19.19 27.01 -3.54
N LYS A 214 -20.36 27.02 -2.88
CA LYS A 214 -20.95 28.24 -2.32
C LYS A 214 -20.26 28.65 -1.01
N PRO A 215 -20.32 29.94 -0.62
CA PRO A 215 -19.84 30.39 0.68
C PRO A 215 -20.55 29.71 1.86
N GLY A 216 -19.84 29.53 2.97
CA GLY A 216 -20.40 28.98 4.22
C GLY A 216 -20.83 27.52 4.17
N GLN A 217 -20.27 26.73 3.26
CA GLN A 217 -20.64 25.32 3.09
C GLN A 217 -19.52 24.41 3.59
N LEU A 218 -19.92 23.31 4.23
CA LEU A 218 -19.01 22.28 4.71
C LEU A 218 -18.61 21.33 3.57
N VAL A 219 -17.32 21.05 3.45
CA VAL A 219 -16.76 20.01 2.59
C VAL A 219 -15.96 19.08 3.47
N VAL A 220 -16.31 17.80 3.44
CA VAL A 220 -15.59 16.75 4.17
C VAL A 220 -15.08 15.70 3.21
N GLY A 221 -14.03 15.00 3.57
CA GLY A 221 -13.45 13.98 2.72
C GLY A 221 -12.29 13.25 3.37
N THR A 222 -11.72 12.32 2.63
CA THR A 222 -10.54 11.58 3.05
C THR A 222 -9.65 11.28 1.86
N ILE A 223 -8.35 11.27 2.10
CA ILE A 223 -7.33 10.82 1.15
C ILE A 223 -6.83 9.48 1.69
N VAL A 224 -7.02 8.42 0.91
CA VAL A 224 -6.69 7.05 1.30
C VAL A 224 -5.54 6.56 0.43
N PRO A 225 -4.32 6.43 0.98
CA PRO A 225 -3.20 5.83 0.25
C PRO A 225 -3.39 4.31 0.11
N GLN A 226 -2.56 3.67 -0.72
CA GLN A 226 -2.58 2.21 -0.92
C GLN A 226 -2.31 1.44 0.40
N THR A 227 -1.45 2.00 1.24
CA THR A 227 -1.09 1.46 2.56
C THR A 227 -0.91 2.62 3.52
N GLY A 228 -1.21 2.41 4.79
CA GLY A 228 -1.05 3.44 5.81
C GLY A 228 -2.34 4.11 6.28
N ALA A 229 -2.17 5.20 7.01
CA ALA A 229 -3.25 6.02 7.54
C ALA A 229 -3.81 6.99 6.49
N SER A 230 -5.13 7.14 6.50
CA SER A 230 -5.86 8.09 5.68
C SER A 230 -5.74 9.51 6.24
N ALA A 231 -5.59 10.51 5.37
CA ALA A 231 -5.66 11.92 5.76
C ALA A 231 -7.10 12.43 5.66
N GLN A 232 -7.59 13.13 6.67
CA GLN A 232 -8.95 13.68 6.67
C GLN A 232 -8.96 15.10 6.11
N ILE A 233 -9.88 15.35 5.17
CA ILE A 233 -10.21 16.67 4.65
C ILE A 233 -11.45 17.16 5.40
N ASP A 234 -11.34 18.29 6.06
CA ASP A 234 -12.47 18.93 6.73
C ASP A 234 -12.26 20.45 6.68
N PHE A 235 -13.12 21.14 5.95
CA PHE A 235 -13.10 22.59 5.91
C PHE A 235 -14.49 23.16 5.60
N THR A 236 -14.73 24.37 6.08
CA THR A 236 -15.92 25.15 5.73
C THR A 236 -15.49 26.33 4.88
N THR A 237 -16.11 26.52 3.72
CA THR A 237 -15.80 27.67 2.86
C THR A 237 -16.14 28.98 3.59
N PRO A 238 -15.32 30.04 3.46
CA PRO A 238 -15.61 31.34 4.04
C PRO A 238 -16.96 31.90 3.61
N LEU A 239 -17.55 32.80 4.42
CA LEU A 239 -18.84 33.44 4.12
C LEU A 239 -18.78 34.45 2.98
N ALA A 240 -17.59 34.94 2.63
CA ALA A 240 -17.35 35.83 1.51
C ALA A 240 -16.00 35.50 0.84
N TYR A 241 -15.95 35.60 -0.49
CA TYR A 241 -14.73 35.34 -1.27
C TYR A 241 -14.11 36.65 -1.75
N THR A 242 -13.16 37.15 -0.96
CA THR A 242 -12.53 38.47 -1.17
C THR A 242 -11.35 38.44 -2.15
N SER A 243 -10.81 37.26 -2.45
CA SER A 243 -9.67 37.07 -3.35
C SER A 243 -9.93 35.96 -4.37
N LYS A 244 -9.14 35.99 -5.46
CA LYS A 244 -9.17 34.93 -6.49
C LYS A 244 -8.66 33.60 -5.96
N VAL A 245 -7.60 33.62 -5.17
CA VAL A 245 -7.04 32.44 -4.50
C VAL A 245 -7.18 32.65 -3.01
N LEU A 246 -7.76 31.67 -2.33
CA LEU A 246 -8.00 31.73 -0.89
C LEU A 246 -7.64 30.41 -0.21
N GLN A 247 -7.14 30.51 1.00
CA GLN A 247 -6.89 29.36 1.85
C GLN A 247 -8.20 28.92 2.51
N LEU A 248 -8.48 27.63 2.45
CA LEU A 248 -9.69 26.99 2.99
C LEU A 248 -9.41 26.25 4.30
N ALA A 249 -8.20 25.70 4.45
CA ALA A 249 -7.66 25.09 5.66
C ALA A 249 -6.14 25.29 5.72
#